data_AF-A0A258K610-F1
#
_entry.id   AF-A0A258K610-F1
#
_cell.length_a   1.000
_cell.length_b   1.000
_cell.length_c   1.000
_cell.angle_alpha   90.00
_cell.angle_beta   90.00
_cell.angle_gamma   90.00
#
_symmetry.space_group_name_H-M   'P 1'
#
loop_
_entity.id
_entity.type
_entity.pdbx_description
1 polymer ?
#
loop_
_entity_poly.entity_id
_entity_poly.type
_entity_poly.pdbx_seq_one_letter_code
_entity_poly.pdbx_strand_id
1 'polypeptide(L)'
;MSKRSALTAILILAGLATPGALPAKAADTLSVDYRNAAFRDGEPAIPAVAKTRIAKALAAAPAEIRQALKSGFAILGEAKGPISGGKAEETAYLLSPKRPVAADPGPSQRQVIALVSGDKLVGAYLLPETGYARLVGTAPGSPGRALLLDGTFMNMGQTVTSLDAVTLGPGEATSVRQSVKDVYVDGCDNPAGDRARKAALVTVDPSSGTLSPAWQDLGCPATTPAR
;
A
#
# COMPACT_ATOMS: atom_id res chain seq x y z
N MET A 1 -31.09 -52.43 70.52
CA MET A 1 -31.75 -51.15 70.89
C MET A 1 -30.68 -50.07 70.98
N SER A 2 -30.65 -49.15 70.02
CA SER A 2 -30.42 -47.70 70.22
C SER A 2 -30.20 -47.05 68.85
N LYS A 3 -31.11 -46.16 68.48
CA LYS A 3 -31.05 -45.30 67.28
C LYS A 3 -30.24 -44.05 67.61
N ARG A 4 -29.53 -43.49 66.61
CA ARG A 4 -29.28 -42.05 66.33
C ARG A 4 -28.31 -41.99 65.14
N SER A 5 -28.77 -41.71 63.92
CA SER A 5 -29.12 -40.40 63.33
C SER A 5 -27.92 -39.54 62.94
N ALA A 6 -27.83 -39.33 61.61
CA ALA A 6 -27.38 -38.15 60.87
C ALA A 6 -25.90 -37.72 60.92
N LEU A 7 -25.24 -37.67 59.76
CA LEU A 7 -25.19 -36.43 58.97
C LEU A 7 -24.68 -36.71 57.54
N THR A 8 -25.52 -36.36 56.58
CA THR A 8 -25.25 -36.37 55.14
C THR A 8 -24.41 -35.14 54.79
N ALA A 9 -23.23 -35.31 54.21
CA ALA A 9 -22.46 -34.23 53.59
C ALA A 9 -22.46 -34.43 52.07
N ILE A 10 -23.30 -33.66 51.38
CA ILE A 10 -23.29 -33.53 49.92
C ILE A 10 -22.17 -32.56 49.58
N LEU A 11 -21.11 -33.05 48.94
CA LEU A 11 -20.05 -32.22 48.37
C LEU A 11 -20.49 -31.80 46.96
N ILE A 12 -20.91 -30.54 46.79
CA ILE A 12 -21.22 -29.96 45.49
C ILE A 12 -19.89 -29.54 44.85
N LEU A 13 -19.44 -30.29 43.83
CA LEU A 13 -18.38 -29.85 42.92
C LEU A 13 -18.95 -28.74 42.02
N ALA A 14 -18.77 -27.48 42.43
CA ALA A 14 -18.99 -26.33 41.56
C ALA A 14 -17.83 -26.25 40.55
N GLY A 15 -18.07 -26.75 39.34
CA GLY A 15 -17.18 -26.58 38.20
C GLY A 15 -17.04 -25.09 37.84
N LEU A 16 -15.81 -24.58 37.99
CA LEU A 16 -15.39 -23.27 37.50
C LEU A 16 -15.42 -23.27 35.96
N ALA A 17 -16.56 -22.92 35.38
CA ALA A 17 -16.63 -22.43 34.01
C ALA A 17 -15.97 -21.04 33.98
N THR A 18 -14.70 -20.99 33.61
CA THR A 18 -14.02 -19.73 33.25
C THR A 18 -14.35 -19.45 31.78
N PRO A 19 -15.17 -18.43 31.46
CA PRO A 19 -15.26 -17.97 30.09
C PRO A 19 -13.96 -17.22 29.80
N GLY A 20 -13.01 -17.91 29.18
CA GLY A 20 -11.83 -17.32 28.58
C GLY A 20 -12.23 -16.42 27.40
N ALA A 21 -12.67 -15.20 27.70
CA ALA A 21 -12.66 -14.11 26.74
C ALA A 21 -11.19 -13.74 26.50
N LEU A 22 -10.56 -14.40 25.53
CA LEU A 22 -9.29 -13.95 25.01
C LEU A 22 -9.47 -12.51 24.48
N PRO A 23 -8.57 -11.58 24.81
CA PRO A 23 -8.61 -10.26 24.21
C PRO A 23 -8.39 -10.43 22.71
N ALA A 24 -9.39 -10.05 21.90
CA ALA A 24 -9.18 -9.82 20.49
C ALA A 24 -8.09 -8.76 20.38
N LYS A 25 -6.86 -9.18 20.05
CA LYS A 25 -5.83 -8.25 19.58
C LYS A 25 -6.46 -7.55 18.39
N ALA A 26 -6.78 -6.26 18.54
CA ALA A 26 -7.05 -5.40 17.42
C ALA A 26 -5.86 -5.59 16.46
N ALA A 27 -6.10 -6.25 15.34
CA ALA A 27 -5.10 -6.32 14.29
C ALA A 27 -4.80 -4.88 13.91
N ASP A 28 -3.53 -4.46 14.01
CA ASP A 28 -3.10 -3.14 13.56
C ASP A 28 -3.71 -2.91 12.18
N THR A 29 -4.66 -1.97 12.12
CA THR A 29 -5.40 -1.73 10.88
C THR A 29 -4.42 -1.12 9.91
N LEU A 30 -4.02 -1.91 8.91
CA LEU A 30 -3.15 -1.44 7.84
C LEU A 30 -3.84 -0.23 7.20
N SER A 31 -3.15 0.91 7.19
CA SER A 31 -3.70 2.15 6.66
C SER A 31 -2.65 2.98 5.95
N VAL A 32 -3.12 3.83 5.04
CA VAL A 32 -2.32 4.77 4.26
C VAL A 32 -2.89 6.17 4.54
N ASP A 33 -2.14 7.00 5.27
CA ASP A 33 -2.62 8.29 5.78
C ASP A 33 -2.10 9.48 4.96
N TYR A 34 -2.87 9.92 3.97
CA TYR A 34 -2.52 11.09 3.14
C TYR A 34 -2.71 12.43 3.86
N ARG A 35 -3.32 12.42 5.05
CA ARG A 35 -3.43 13.61 5.91
C ARG A 35 -2.09 13.93 6.55
N ASN A 36 -1.24 12.92 6.74
CA ASN A 36 0.12 13.06 7.22
C ASN A 36 1.04 13.57 6.09
N ALA A 37 1.45 14.84 6.17
CA ALA A 37 2.35 15.45 5.21
C ALA A 37 3.71 14.73 5.10
N ALA A 38 4.24 14.19 6.19
CA ALA A 38 5.51 13.45 6.16
C ALA A 38 5.41 12.15 5.35
N PHE A 39 4.24 11.50 5.37
CA PHE A 39 3.97 10.36 4.50
C PHE A 39 3.75 10.80 3.06
N ARG A 40 2.89 11.81 2.85
CA ARG A 40 2.51 12.27 1.51
C ARG A 40 3.70 12.82 0.71
N ASP A 41 4.49 13.69 1.33
CA ASP A 41 5.58 14.41 0.67
C ASP A 41 6.94 13.72 0.88
N GLY A 42 6.96 12.66 1.69
CA GLY A 42 8.16 11.88 1.99
C GLY A 42 8.63 11.04 0.81
N GLU A 43 9.94 11.01 0.62
CA GLU A 43 10.62 10.10 -0.29
C GLU A 43 10.66 8.69 0.32
N PRO A 44 10.36 7.62 -0.45
CA PRO A 44 10.52 6.26 0.00
C PRO A 44 11.92 5.99 0.58
N ALA A 45 11.97 5.44 1.79
CA ALA A 45 13.22 5.03 2.43
C ALA A 45 13.71 3.72 1.78
N ILE A 46 14.58 3.82 0.79
CA ILE A 46 15.14 2.67 0.09
C ILE A 46 16.53 2.31 0.65
N PRO A 47 16.79 1.06 1.07
CA PRO A 47 18.10 0.65 1.52
C PRO A 47 19.16 0.87 0.42
N ALA A 48 20.33 1.39 0.79
CA ALA A 48 21.41 1.68 -0.17
C ALA A 48 21.83 0.44 -1.00
N VAL A 49 21.74 -0.75 -0.39
CA VAL A 49 22.07 -2.04 -1.03
C VAL A 49 21.00 -2.53 -2.00
N ALA A 50 19.78 -2.02 -1.93
CA ALA A 50 18.64 -2.51 -2.72
C ALA A 50 18.89 -2.32 -4.22
N LYS A 51 19.45 -1.16 -4.62
CA LYS A 51 19.73 -0.86 -6.03
C LYS A 51 20.64 -1.90 -6.68
N THR A 52 21.74 -2.26 -6.01
CA THR A 52 22.70 -3.27 -6.51
C THR A 52 22.06 -4.65 -6.58
N ARG A 53 21.31 -5.04 -5.54
CA ARG A 53 20.61 -6.33 -5.50
C ARG A 53 19.59 -6.46 -6.63
N ILE A 54 18.76 -5.44 -6.83
CA ILE A 54 17.73 -5.42 -7.88
C ILE A 54 18.39 -5.44 -9.26
N ALA A 55 19.44 -4.66 -9.48
CA ALA A 55 20.16 -4.66 -10.75
C ALA A 55 20.70 -6.06 -11.10
N LYS A 56 21.25 -6.78 -10.12
CA LYS A 56 21.69 -8.18 -10.29
C LYS A 56 20.51 -9.12 -10.58
N ALA A 57 19.40 -8.99 -9.85
CA ALA A 57 18.21 -9.82 -10.06
C ALA A 57 17.61 -9.60 -11.46
N LEU A 58 17.57 -8.35 -11.95
CA LEU A 58 17.04 -7.99 -13.26
C LEU A 58 17.90 -8.45 -14.44
N ALA A 59 19.15 -8.87 -14.22
CA ALA A 59 19.99 -9.41 -15.29
C ALA A 59 19.36 -10.68 -15.93
N ALA A 60 18.55 -11.41 -15.16
CA ALA A 60 17.80 -12.58 -15.62
C ALA A 60 16.38 -12.27 -16.12
N ALA A 61 15.96 -11.00 -16.12
CA ALA A 61 14.62 -10.61 -16.52
C ALA A 61 14.40 -10.73 -18.05
N PRO A 62 13.15 -10.93 -18.50
CA PRO A 62 12.79 -10.90 -19.92
C PRO A 62 13.30 -9.63 -20.63
N ALA A 63 13.56 -9.75 -21.93
CA ALA A 63 14.13 -8.65 -22.72
C ALA A 63 13.27 -7.38 -22.66
N GLU A 64 11.95 -7.53 -22.67
CA GLU A 64 10.98 -6.43 -22.60
C GLU A 64 11.09 -5.64 -21.29
N ILE A 65 11.25 -6.34 -20.16
CA ILE A 65 11.50 -5.73 -18.84
C ILE A 65 12.80 -4.93 -18.85
N ARG A 66 13.89 -5.54 -19.34
CA ARG A 66 15.20 -4.87 -19.42
C ARG A 66 15.16 -3.65 -20.33
N GLN A 67 14.42 -3.73 -21.44
CA GLN A 67 14.24 -2.62 -22.38
C GLN A 67 13.41 -1.48 -21.79
N ALA A 68 12.37 -1.77 -21.00
CA ALA A 68 11.57 -0.75 -20.30
C ALA A 68 12.43 0.10 -19.36
N LEU A 69 13.42 -0.51 -18.72
CA LEU A 69 14.36 0.15 -17.81
C LEU A 69 15.64 0.65 -18.51
N LYS A 70 15.76 0.49 -19.84
CA LYS A 70 16.84 0.97 -20.75
C LYS A 70 18.27 0.90 -20.20
N SER A 71 18.68 1.91 -19.42
CA SER A 71 20.06 2.22 -18.98
C SER A 71 20.16 2.42 -17.47
N GLY A 72 19.07 2.24 -16.72
CA GLY A 72 19.02 2.45 -15.29
C GLY A 72 17.59 2.63 -14.80
N PHE A 73 17.44 2.58 -13.47
CA PHE A 73 16.14 2.73 -12.84
C PHE A 73 16.23 3.52 -11.54
N ALA A 74 15.15 4.20 -11.24
CA ALA A 74 14.81 4.70 -9.91
C ALA A 74 13.91 3.68 -9.22
N ILE A 75 14.06 3.56 -7.89
CA ILE A 75 13.18 2.77 -7.05
C ILE A 75 12.20 3.75 -6.42
N LEU A 76 10.91 3.56 -6.67
CA LEU A 76 9.83 4.45 -6.24
C LEU A 76 9.08 3.90 -5.01
N GLY A 77 9.61 2.85 -4.40
CA GLY A 77 9.03 2.24 -3.20
C GLY A 77 9.37 0.77 -3.11
N GLU A 78 9.26 0.24 -1.90
CA GLU A 78 9.34 -1.18 -1.63
C GLU A 78 8.17 -1.62 -0.77
N ALA A 79 7.71 -2.86 -0.97
CA ALA A 79 6.69 -3.45 -0.12
C ALA A 79 7.00 -4.93 0.10
N LYS A 80 6.87 -5.38 1.35
CA LYS A 80 7.18 -6.75 1.76
C LYS A 80 5.92 -7.54 2.04
N GLY A 81 6.00 -8.85 1.80
CA GLY A 81 4.98 -9.81 2.18
C GLY A 81 4.93 -11.02 1.27
N PRO A 82 4.02 -11.97 1.53
CA PRO A 82 3.76 -13.10 0.64
C PRO A 82 2.90 -12.63 -0.55
N ILE A 83 3.52 -11.95 -1.51
CA ILE A 83 2.81 -11.21 -2.57
C ILE A 83 2.27 -12.14 -3.65
N SER A 84 3.08 -13.12 -4.07
CA SER A 84 2.70 -14.17 -5.02
C SER A 84 1.72 -15.21 -4.47
N GLY A 85 1.31 -15.08 -3.19
CA GLY A 85 0.43 -16.04 -2.51
C GLY A 85 1.17 -17.25 -1.92
N GLY A 86 2.49 -17.35 -2.09
CA GLY A 86 3.33 -18.35 -1.41
C GLY A 86 3.54 -18.07 0.09
N LYS A 87 4.27 -18.96 0.78
CA LYS A 87 4.66 -18.74 2.19
C LYS A 87 5.95 -17.93 2.35
N ALA A 88 6.70 -17.74 1.26
CA ALA A 88 7.96 -17.02 1.29
C ALA A 88 7.71 -15.51 1.42
N GLU A 89 8.55 -14.84 2.20
CA GLU A 89 8.58 -13.39 2.20
C GLU A 89 9.24 -12.90 0.91
N GLU A 90 8.55 -12.01 0.22
CA GLU A 90 8.99 -11.37 -1.01
C GLU A 90 9.05 -9.87 -0.79
N THR A 91 9.89 -9.20 -1.57
CA THR A 91 9.91 -7.74 -1.67
C THR A 91 9.57 -7.34 -3.09
N ALA A 92 8.47 -6.59 -3.24
CA ALA A 92 8.16 -5.89 -4.47
C ALA A 92 8.86 -4.53 -4.48
N TYR A 93 9.39 -4.15 -5.63
CA TYR A 93 9.93 -2.83 -5.90
C TYR A 93 9.21 -2.24 -7.11
N LEU A 94 8.75 -0.99 -6.99
CA LEU A 94 8.31 -0.21 -8.15
C LEU A 94 9.53 0.45 -8.78
N LEU A 95 9.81 0.08 -10.03
CA LEU A 95 10.95 0.56 -10.79
C LEU A 95 10.48 1.42 -11.95
N SER A 96 11.17 2.53 -12.14
CA SER A 96 10.88 3.47 -13.23
C SER A 96 12.18 3.86 -13.92
N PRO A 97 12.21 4.02 -15.26
CA PRO A 97 13.44 4.41 -15.97
C PRO A 97 13.99 5.75 -15.48
N LYS A 98 13.12 6.66 -15.02
CA LYS A 98 13.49 7.87 -14.28
C LYS A 98 12.46 8.13 -13.17
N ARG A 99 12.80 9.00 -12.21
CA ARG A 99 11.82 9.45 -11.21
C ARG A 99 10.73 10.28 -11.91
N PRO A 100 9.43 9.99 -11.67
CA PRO A 100 8.35 10.88 -12.08
C PRO A 100 8.56 12.27 -11.47
N VAL A 101 8.25 13.32 -12.24
CA VAL A 101 8.24 14.70 -11.75
C VAL A 101 6.78 15.12 -11.66
N ALA A 102 6.35 15.65 -10.52
CA ALA A 102 4.94 15.96 -10.24
C ALA A 102 4.31 16.94 -11.26
N ALA A 103 5.11 17.76 -11.92
CA ALA A 103 4.66 18.72 -12.94
C ALA A 103 4.47 18.13 -14.35
N ASP A 104 4.83 16.86 -14.56
CA ASP A 104 4.64 16.18 -15.84
C ASP A 104 3.23 15.55 -15.84
N PRO A 105 2.29 15.97 -16.70
CA PRO A 105 0.95 15.39 -16.78
C PRO A 105 1.04 13.95 -17.30
N GLY A 106 1.31 13.03 -16.36
CA GLY A 106 1.47 11.61 -16.59
C GLY A 106 2.68 11.31 -17.47
N PRO A 107 3.90 11.17 -16.92
CA PRO A 107 5.00 10.71 -17.74
C PRO A 107 4.64 9.32 -18.30
N SER A 108 4.55 9.21 -19.63
CA SER A 108 4.40 7.91 -20.32
C SER A 108 5.69 7.11 -20.12
N GLN A 109 5.79 6.45 -18.98
CA GLN A 109 6.94 5.67 -18.58
C GLN A 109 6.48 4.25 -18.30
N ARG A 110 7.08 3.30 -19.02
CA ARG A 110 6.89 1.87 -18.75
C ARG A 110 7.60 1.53 -17.46
N GLN A 111 6.83 1.48 -16.38
CA GLN A 111 7.30 1.07 -15.07
C GLN A 111 7.24 -0.45 -14.94
N VAL A 112 8.05 -0.98 -14.02
CA VAL A 112 8.17 -2.40 -13.76
C VAL A 112 7.96 -2.64 -12.27
N ILE A 113 7.13 -3.63 -11.92
CA ILE A 113 7.18 -4.24 -10.60
C ILE A 113 8.20 -5.37 -10.65
N ALA A 114 9.28 -5.27 -9.87
CA ALA A 114 10.21 -6.37 -9.67
C ALA A 114 9.90 -7.06 -8.33
N LEU A 115 9.54 -8.34 -8.38
CA LEU A 115 9.30 -9.16 -7.21
C LEU A 115 10.54 -10.01 -6.94
N VAL A 116 11.10 -9.89 -5.73
CA VAL A 116 12.36 -10.51 -5.35
C VAL A 116 12.17 -11.34 -4.08
N SER A 117 12.75 -12.53 -4.03
CA SER A 117 12.90 -13.32 -2.80
C SER A 117 14.39 -13.56 -2.53
N GLY A 118 14.89 -12.99 -1.44
CA GLY A 118 16.34 -12.90 -1.17
C GLY A 118 17.06 -12.10 -2.27
N ASP A 119 17.94 -12.75 -3.03
CA ASP A 119 18.66 -12.16 -4.16
C ASP A 119 18.13 -12.62 -5.54
N LYS A 120 17.02 -13.37 -5.57
CA LYS A 120 16.46 -13.95 -6.79
C LYS A 120 15.23 -13.18 -7.26
N LEU A 121 15.18 -12.88 -8.57
CA LEU A 121 13.97 -12.40 -9.22
C LEU A 121 12.96 -13.55 -9.27
N VAL A 122 11.79 -13.36 -8.66
CA VAL A 122 10.69 -14.33 -8.71
C VAL A 122 9.61 -13.93 -9.72
N GLY A 123 9.54 -12.65 -10.06
CA GLY A 123 8.67 -12.14 -11.11
C GLY A 123 9.01 -10.71 -11.50
N ALA A 124 8.69 -10.34 -12.73
CA ALA A 124 8.76 -8.97 -13.21
C ALA A 124 7.52 -8.68 -14.04
N TYR A 125 6.91 -7.51 -13.82
CA TYR A 125 5.62 -7.18 -14.39
C TYR A 125 5.66 -5.78 -14.99
N LEU A 126 5.30 -5.66 -16.27
CA LEU A 126 5.13 -4.35 -16.89
C LEU A 126 3.83 -3.74 -16.41
N LEU A 127 3.91 -2.50 -15.94
CA LEU A 127 2.73 -1.70 -15.68
C LEU A 127 2.27 -1.00 -16.98
N PRO A 128 0.97 -0.69 -17.10
CA PRO A 128 0.48 0.19 -18.15
C PRO A 128 1.24 1.52 -18.19
N GLU A 129 1.20 2.22 -19.33
CA GLU A 129 1.98 3.46 -19.52
C GLU A 129 1.50 4.64 -18.65
N THR A 130 0.43 4.46 -17.87
CA THR A 130 0.05 5.35 -16.76
C THR A 130 1.03 5.15 -15.60
N GLY A 131 2.04 6.01 -15.52
CA GLY A 131 3.06 5.94 -14.46
C GLY A 131 2.49 6.23 -13.07
N TYR A 132 2.92 5.44 -12.09
CA TYR A 132 2.70 5.66 -10.66
C TYR A 132 3.82 6.50 -10.05
N ALA A 133 3.49 7.28 -9.02
CA ALA A 133 4.44 8.06 -8.27
C ALA A 133 5.24 7.16 -7.31
N ARG A 134 4.56 6.30 -6.54
CA ARG A 134 5.19 5.45 -5.51
C ARG A 134 4.48 4.11 -5.29
N LEU A 135 5.24 3.16 -4.74
CA LEU A 135 4.71 1.95 -4.09
C LEU A 135 4.68 2.18 -2.58
N VAL A 136 3.49 2.18 -1.99
CA VAL A 136 3.27 2.57 -0.59
C VAL A 136 2.98 1.40 0.35
N GLY A 137 2.75 0.20 -0.18
CA GLY A 137 2.55 -0.99 0.66
C GLY A 137 1.92 -2.18 -0.07
N THR A 138 1.38 -3.13 0.71
CA THR A 138 0.58 -4.26 0.20
C THR A 138 -0.71 -4.41 0.97
N ALA A 139 -1.79 -4.81 0.31
CA ALA A 139 -3.07 -5.17 0.95
C ALA A 139 -3.30 -6.69 0.83
N PRO A 140 -3.86 -7.36 1.85
CA PRO A 140 -4.27 -8.77 1.74
C PRO A 140 -5.44 -8.94 0.74
N GLY A 141 -5.99 -10.16 0.65
CA GLY A 141 -7.19 -10.46 -0.14
C GLY A 141 -6.98 -11.54 -1.21
N SER A 142 -8.07 -11.86 -1.91
CA SER A 142 -8.11 -12.82 -3.03
C SER A 142 -8.04 -12.09 -4.38
N PRO A 143 -7.39 -12.64 -5.43
CA PRO A 143 -6.70 -13.94 -5.50
C PRO A 143 -5.30 -13.95 -4.85
N GLY A 144 -4.84 -12.82 -4.33
CA GLY A 144 -3.55 -12.68 -3.66
C GLY A 144 -3.39 -11.26 -3.10
N ARG A 145 -2.23 -10.97 -2.50
CA ARG A 145 -1.97 -9.62 -1.99
C ARG A 145 -1.88 -8.63 -3.16
N ALA A 146 -2.54 -7.50 -3.03
CA ALA A 146 -2.38 -6.39 -3.95
C ALA A 146 -1.23 -5.50 -3.51
N LEU A 147 -0.52 -4.91 -4.46
CA LEU A 147 0.39 -3.80 -4.24
C LEU A 147 -0.42 -2.50 -4.19
N LEU A 148 -0.08 -1.61 -3.27
CA LEU A 148 -0.71 -0.30 -3.14
C LEU A 148 0.18 0.72 -3.85
N LEU A 149 -0.29 1.23 -4.99
CA LEU A 149 0.44 2.17 -5.83
C LEU A 149 -0.29 3.51 -5.83
N ASP A 150 0.41 4.60 -5.54
CA ASP A 150 -0.15 5.93 -5.68
C ASP A 150 0.22 6.55 -7.03
N GLY A 151 -0.74 7.21 -7.66
CA GLY A 151 -0.55 7.95 -8.90
C GLY A 151 -0.91 9.40 -8.63
N THR A 152 -0.03 10.33 -9.01
CA THR A 152 -0.24 11.76 -8.82
C THR A 152 -0.20 12.46 -10.16
N PHE A 153 -1.16 13.35 -10.39
CA PHE A 153 -1.17 14.25 -11.54
C PHE A 153 -1.40 15.68 -11.08
N MET A 154 -0.74 16.63 -11.76
CA MET A 154 -1.04 18.04 -11.64
C MET A 154 -1.70 18.56 -12.91
N ASN A 155 -2.75 19.36 -12.76
CA ASN A 155 -3.40 20.07 -13.85
C ASN A 155 -3.89 21.43 -13.38
N MET A 156 -3.57 22.50 -14.11
CA MET A 156 -4.04 23.88 -13.85
C MET A 156 -3.96 24.33 -12.38
N GLY A 157 -2.84 24.09 -11.68
CA GLY A 157 -2.66 24.49 -10.27
C GLY A 157 -3.36 23.59 -9.25
N GLN A 158 -3.88 22.45 -9.68
CA GLN A 158 -4.45 21.41 -8.82
C GLN A 158 -3.63 20.13 -8.89
N THR A 159 -3.17 19.65 -7.74
CA THR A 159 -2.60 18.30 -7.56
C THR A 159 -3.69 17.34 -7.16
N VAL A 160 -3.73 16.15 -7.76
CA VAL A 160 -4.63 15.07 -7.37
C VAL A 160 -3.85 13.76 -7.30
N THR A 161 -4.08 13.01 -6.24
CA THR A 161 -3.51 11.67 -6.05
C THR A 161 -4.62 10.63 -5.96
N SER A 162 -4.41 9.48 -6.61
CA SER A 162 -5.22 8.27 -6.44
C SER A 162 -4.38 7.14 -5.87
N LEU A 163 -5.02 6.21 -5.15
CA LEU A 163 -4.42 4.97 -4.67
C LEU A 163 -5.07 3.79 -5.37
N ASP A 164 -4.25 2.99 -6.06
CA ASP A 164 -4.67 1.77 -6.73
C ASP A 164 -4.15 0.54 -5.97
N ALA A 165 -5.03 -0.46 -5.78
CA ALA A 165 -4.65 -1.81 -5.37
C ALA A 165 -4.45 -2.65 -6.63
N VAL A 166 -3.19 -2.94 -6.98
CA VAL A 166 -2.80 -3.69 -8.18
C VAL A 166 -2.42 -5.11 -7.81
N THR A 167 -3.08 -6.08 -8.43
CA THR A 167 -2.76 -7.51 -8.29
C THR A 167 -1.84 -7.97 -9.41
N LEU A 168 -0.93 -8.89 -9.06
CA LEU A 168 -0.01 -9.53 -9.99
C LEU A 168 -0.61 -10.88 -10.41
N GLY A 169 -0.88 -11.03 -11.70
CA GLY A 169 -1.45 -12.24 -12.29
C GLY A 169 -0.40 -13.20 -12.85
N PRO A 170 -0.81 -14.38 -13.34
CA PRO A 170 0.08 -15.26 -14.09
C PRO A 170 0.54 -14.59 -15.40
N GLY A 171 1.73 -14.96 -15.87
CA GLY A 171 2.24 -14.52 -17.18
C GLY A 171 2.50 -13.01 -17.29
N GLU A 172 3.06 -12.40 -16.24
CA GLU A 172 3.44 -10.98 -16.20
C GLU A 172 2.28 -9.98 -16.27
N ALA A 173 1.03 -10.46 -16.17
CA ALA A 173 -0.15 -9.61 -16.16
C ALA A 173 -0.29 -8.82 -14.84
N THR A 174 -0.75 -7.58 -14.94
CA THR A 174 -1.21 -6.78 -13.80
C THR A 174 -2.64 -6.35 -13.98
N SER A 175 -3.41 -6.25 -12.90
CA SER A 175 -4.76 -5.72 -12.93
C SER A 175 -5.04 -4.83 -11.73
N VAL A 176 -5.80 -3.76 -11.95
CA VAL A 176 -6.28 -2.90 -10.86
C VAL A 176 -7.50 -3.58 -10.23
N ARG A 177 -7.36 -4.03 -8.99
CA ARG A 177 -8.45 -4.61 -8.19
C ARG A 177 -9.41 -3.55 -7.69
N GLN A 178 -8.87 -2.42 -7.23
CA GLN A 178 -9.64 -1.29 -6.72
C GLN A 178 -8.85 -0.01 -6.93
N SER A 179 -9.53 1.07 -7.29
CA SER A 179 -8.99 2.43 -7.27
C SER A 179 -9.76 3.27 -6.26
N VAL A 180 -9.03 3.99 -5.41
CA VAL A 180 -9.56 5.09 -4.61
C VAL A 180 -9.05 6.38 -5.24
N LYS A 181 -9.93 7.11 -5.90
CA LYS A 181 -9.60 8.41 -6.50
C LYS A 181 -9.59 9.51 -5.43
N ASP A 182 -8.85 10.58 -5.70
CA ASP A 182 -8.80 11.78 -4.86
C ASP A 182 -8.44 11.50 -3.38
N VAL A 183 -7.50 10.59 -3.12
CA VAL A 183 -6.98 10.36 -1.76
C VAL A 183 -6.19 11.56 -1.25
N TYR A 184 -5.72 12.41 -2.16
CA TYR A 184 -5.25 13.76 -1.86
C TYR A 184 -5.62 14.68 -3.01
N VAL A 185 -6.11 15.88 -2.68
CA VAL A 185 -6.32 16.97 -3.63
C VAL A 185 -5.79 18.24 -3.00
N ASP A 186 -4.98 18.99 -3.76
CA ASP A 186 -4.56 20.33 -3.42
C ASP A 186 -4.81 21.26 -4.61
N GLY A 187 -5.92 21.99 -4.54
CA GLY A 187 -6.31 23.01 -5.51
C GLY A 187 -6.16 24.43 -4.97
N CYS A 188 -5.36 24.64 -3.92
CA CYS A 188 -5.28 25.96 -3.29
C CYS A 188 -4.69 27.05 -4.20
N ASP A 189 -3.93 26.67 -5.23
CA ASP A 189 -3.38 27.56 -6.25
C ASP A 189 -4.16 27.49 -7.58
N ASN A 190 -5.30 26.80 -7.62
CA ASN A 190 -6.14 26.73 -8.81
C ASN A 190 -6.75 28.12 -9.10
N PRO A 191 -6.41 28.75 -10.24
CA PRO A 191 -6.86 30.11 -10.56
C PRO A 191 -8.30 30.17 -11.10
N ALA A 192 -8.87 29.04 -11.51
CA ALA A 192 -10.13 28.98 -12.27
C ALA A 192 -11.18 28.02 -11.69
N GLY A 193 -10.84 27.20 -10.71
CA GLY A 193 -11.74 26.24 -10.06
C GLY A 193 -11.85 26.40 -8.55
N ASP A 194 -12.56 25.47 -7.92
CA ASP A 194 -12.76 25.47 -6.47
C ASP A 194 -11.43 25.32 -5.74
N ARG A 195 -11.11 26.30 -4.89
CA ARG A 195 -9.94 26.28 -4.02
C ARG A 195 -10.21 25.39 -2.82
N ALA A 196 -9.88 24.12 -2.96
CA ALA A 196 -10.07 23.12 -1.92
C ALA A 196 -8.80 22.29 -1.69
N ARG A 197 -8.62 21.84 -0.45
CA ARG A 197 -7.60 20.88 -0.09
C ARG A 197 -8.22 19.78 0.77
N LYS A 198 -8.17 18.55 0.31
CA LYS A 198 -8.69 17.38 1.02
C LYS A 198 -7.71 16.23 0.99
N ALA A 199 -7.74 15.40 2.02
CA ALA A 199 -6.91 14.21 2.12
C ALA A 199 -7.67 13.06 2.78
N ALA A 200 -7.34 11.83 2.44
CA ALA A 200 -7.98 10.64 3.02
C ALA A 200 -7.02 9.86 3.93
N LEU A 201 -7.57 9.32 5.02
CA LEU A 201 -7.05 8.09 5.63
C LEU A 201 -7.67 6.92 4.87
N VAL A 202 -6.86 6.09 4.23
CA VAL A 202 -7.35 4.86 3.59
C VAL A 202 -7.06 3.69 4.51
N THR A 203 -8.10 3.07 5.05
CA THR A 203 -7.98 1.84 5.83
C THR A 203 -8.11 0.63 4.92
N VAL A 204 -7.33 -0.42 5.19
CA VAL A 204 -7.36 -1.68 4.46
C VAL A 204 -8.06 -2.73 5.31
N ASP A 205 -9.16 -3.28 4.81
CA ASP A 205 -9.82 -4.41 5.46
C ASP A 205 -8.88 -5.63 5.47
N PRO A 206 -8.56 -6.22 6.63
CA PRO A 206 -7.57 -7.28 6.73
C PRO A 206 -8.01 -8.60 6.09
N SER A 207 -9.32 -8.80 5.88
CA SER A 207 -9.89 -10.05 5.35
C SER A 207 -9.99 -10.06 3.83
N SER A 208 -10.38 -8.93 3.25
CA SER A 208 -10.68 -8.75 1.83
C SER A 208 -9.64 -7.90 1.10
N GLY A 209 -8.88 -7.08 1.84
CA GLY A 209 -8.02 -6.06 1.28
C GLY A 209 -8.76 -4.89 0.65
N THR A 210 -10.05 -4.73 0.96
CA THR A 210 -10.87 -3.61 0.50
C THR A 210 -10.31 -2.31 1.08
N LEU A 211 -10.18 -1.30 0.22
CA LEU A 211 -9.75 0.03 0.61
C LEU A 211 -10.97 0.89 0.96
N SER A 212 -10.97 1.48 2.15
CA SER A 212 -12.02 2.36 2.62
C SER A 212 -11.43 3.73 2.97
N PRO A 213 -11.68 4.77 2.16
CA PRO A 213 -11.25 6.14 2.45
C PRO A 213 -12.15 6.82 3.49
N ALA A 214 -11.53 7.57 4.39
CA ALA A 214 -12.17 8.58 5.23
C ALA A 214 -11.53 9.94 4.93
N TRP A 215 -12.25 10.78 4.19
CA TRP A 215 -11.76 12.09 3.77
C TRP A 215 -11.87 13.13 4.89
N GLN A 216 -10.91 14.04 4.90
CA GLN A 216 -10.87 15.22 5.74
C GLN A 216 -10.63 16.44 4.84
N ASP A 217 -11.43 17.49 5.05
CA ASP A 217 -11.14 18.82 4.53
C ASP A 217 -10.01 19.43 5.36
N LEU A 218 -8.94 19.82 4.69
CA LEU A 218 -7.77 20.45 5.30
C LEU A 218 -7.82 21.98 5.22
N GLY A 219 -8.73 22.52 4.40
CA GLY A 219 -8.81 23.93 4.07
C GLY A 219 -7.60 24.42 3.25
N CYS A 220 -7.78 25.53 2.57
CA CYS A 220 -6.66 26.25 1.98
C CYS A 220 -6.05 27.22 3.00
N PRO A 221 -4.72 27.33 3.07
CA PRO A 221 -4.10 28.33 3.92
C PRO A 221 -4.59 29.72 3.51
N ALA A 222 -4.85 30.58 4.50
CA ALA A 222 -5.22 31.95 4.24
C ALA A 222 -4.15 32.61 3.37
N THR A 223 -4.53 33.14 2.21
CA THR A 223 -3.60 33.89 1.38
C THR A 223 -3.21 35.15 2.14
N THR A 224 -1.93 35.26 2.52
CA THR A 224 -1.41 36.54 3.00
C THR A 224 -1.37 37.46 1.78
N PRO A 225 -2.11 38.58 1.75
CA PRO A 225 -2.05 39.48 0.61
C PRO A 225 -0.61 39.95 0.44
N ALA A 226 -0.10 39.83 -0.79
CA ALA A 226 1.16 40.44 -1.16
C ALA A 226 1.06 41.95 -0.88
N ARG A 227 1.97 42.47 -0.05
CA ARG A 227 2.11 43.92 0.19
C ARG A 227 2.79 44.59 -0.99
#